data_AF-W5TDQ7-F1
#
_entry.id   AF-W5TDQ7-F1
#
_cell.length_a   1.000
_cell.length_b   1.000
_cell.length_c   1.000
_cell.angle_alpha   90.00
_cell.angle_beta   90.00
_cell.angle_gamma   90.00
#
_symmetry.space_group_name_H-M   'P 1'
#
loop_
_entity.id
_entity.type
_entity.pdbx_description
1 polymer ?
#
loop_
_entity_poly.entity_id
_entity_poly.type
_entity_poly.pdbx_seq_one_letter_code
_entity_poly.pdbx_strand_id
1 'polypeptide(L)'
;MTTISDSARAADRTTTTLAGLSVLAIWLGLFGPAWQFAPGNGAGTASTEYNFAGLVAAYEHGSNALQSAFFLWLAWFLALLTTVVVLVAARSWNPFVGAAAVVAGVVQMLVTMFAFKGDGSWADLIGGFHYTRLGAVLFYAGFVLLIVVGVRCVLRAGVPGTAPVPEPQIATGTA
;
A
#
# COMPACT_ATOMS: atom_id res chain seq x y z
N MET A 1 6.33 11.55 36.09
CA MET A 1 7.13 11.98 34.93
C MET A 1 7.21 10.82 33.94
N THR A 2 6.05 10.36 33.47
CA THR A 2 5.87 9.03 32.84
C THR A 2 5.01 9.07 31.58
N THR A 3 4.50 10.24 31.18
CA THR A 3 3.47 10.37 30.14
C THR A 3 4.01 10.55 28.72
N ILE A 4 5.25 11.04 28.56
CA ILE A 4 5.83 11.37 27.25
C ILE A 4 6.46 10.13 26.58
N SER A 5 7.07 9.22 27.34
CA SER A 5 7.67 7.99 26.80
C SER A 5 6.64 6.99 26.28
N ASP A 6 5.45 6.98 26.89
CA ASP A 6 4.41 6.00 26.57
C ASP A 6 3.65 6.37 25.30
N SER A 7 3.43 7.66 25.06
CA SER A 7 2.77 8.16 23.85
C SER A 7 3.63 7.97 22.59
N ALA A 8 4.95 8.18 22.70
CA ALA A 8 5.89 7.93 21.60
C ALA A 8 5.92 6.44 21.20
N ARG A 9 6.01 5.53 22.18
CA ARG A 9 5.98 4.08 21.95
C ARG A 9 4.65 3.61 21.36
N ALA A 10 3.52 4.18 21.80
CA ALA A 10 2.22 3.84 21.25
C ALA A 10 2.11 4.23 19.77
N ALA A 11 2.57 5.44 19.40
CA ALA A 11 2.54 5.90 18.01
C ALA A 11 3.44 5.08 17.08
N ASP A 12 4.59 4.59 17.58
CA ASP A 12 5.48 3.67 16.84
C ASP A 12 4.78 2.35 16.56
N ARG A 13 4.18 1.73 17.58
CA ARG A 13 3.42 0.49 17.42
C ARG A 13 2.30 0.65 16.39
N THR A 14 1.51 1.73 16.48
CA THR A 14 0.43 1.97 15.51
C THR A 14 0.94 2.00 14.08
N THR A 15 2.07 2.69 13.83
CA THR A 15 2.60 2.83 12.47
C THR A 15 3.13 1.49 11.94
N THR A 16 3.82 0.70 12.78
CA THR A 16 4.24 -0.67 12.43
C THR A 16 3.04 -1.58 12.16
N THR A 17 1.97 -1.48 12.96
CA THR A 17 0.73 -2.23 12.72
C THR A 17 0.09 -1.85 11.40
N LEU A 18 -0.03 -0.56 11.08
CA LEU A 18 -0.57 -0.09 9.79
C LEU A 18 0.27 -0.59 8.62
N ALA A 19 1.59 -0.59 8.76
CA ALA A 19 2.50 -1.08 7.74
C ALA A 19 2.34 -2.60 7.53
N GLY A 20 2.25 -3.38 8.61
CA GLY A 20 1.94 -4.82 8.53
C GLY A 20 0.58 -5.10 7.89
N LEU A 21 -0.45 -4.33 8.26
CA LEU A 21 -1.79 -4.44 7.68
C LEU A 21 -1.80 -4.08 6.19
N SER A 22 -0.97 -3.13 5.74
CA SER A 22 -0.87 -2.79 4.31
C SER A 22 -0.39 -3.98 3.47
N VAL A 23 0.67 -4.65 3.92
CA VAL A 23 1.23 -5.84 3.26
C VAL A 23 0.21 -6.98 3.30
N LEU A 24 -0.37 -7.23 4.47
CA LEU A 24 -1.37 -8.28 4.64
C LEU A 24 -2.58 -8.04 3.73
N ALA A 25 -3.09 -6.82 3.63
CA ALA A 25 -4.23 -6.48 2.79
C ALA A 25 -3.95 -6.70 1.30
N ILE A 26 -2.74 -6.36 0.82
CA ILE A 26 -2.36 -6.59 -0.58
C ILE A 26 -2.28 -8.09 -0.90
N TRP A 27 -1.59 -8.87 -0.05
CA TRP A 27 -1.44 -10.31 -0.27
C TRP A 27 -2.76 -11.06 -0.09
N LEU A 28 -3.58 -10.70 0.90
CA LEU A 28 -4.96 -11.19 1.03
C LEU A 28 -5.85 -10.71 -0.10
N GLY A 29 -5.57 -9.55 -0.70
CA GLY A 29 -6.18 -9.15 -1.95
C GLY A 29 -5.87 -10.20 -3.01
N LEU A 30 -4.59 -10.36 -3.39
CA LEU A 30 -4.14 -11.25 -4.45
C LEU A 30 -4.54 -12.73 -4.26
N PHE A 31 -4.35 -13.27 -3.07
CA PHE A 31 -4.70 -14.67 -2.77
C PHE A 31 -6.15 -14.86 -2.33
N GLY A 32 -6.84 -13.77 -2.03
CA GLY A 32 -8.16 -13.81 -1.43
C GLY A 32 -9.23 -14.31 -2.39
N PRO A 33 -10.34 -14.79 -1.82
CA PRO A 33 -11.49 -15.17 -2.61
C PRO A 33 -12.06 -13.93 -3.31
N ALA A 34 -12.25 -14.09 -4.62
CA ALA A 34 -13.02 -13.23 -5.49
C ALA A 34 -12.52 -11.78 -5.68
N TRP A 35 -11.93 -11.53 -6.85
CA TRP A 35 -11.54 -10.19 -7.29
C TRP A 35 -12.64 -9.46 -8.09
N GLN A 36 -13.59 -10.19 -8.68
CA GLN A 36 -14.33 -9.66 -9.82
C GLN A 36 -15.64 -8.93 -9.48
N PHE A 37 -15.70 -7.66 -9.93
CA PHE A 37 -16.43 -7.33 -11.16
C PHE A 37 -15.46 -7.07 -12.29
N ALA A 38 -15.86 -7.39 -13.52
CA ALA A 38 -15.18 -6.91 -14.69
C ALA A 38 -16.19 -6.47 -15.76
N PRO A 39 -16.13 -5.21 -16.20
CA PRO A 39 -16.64 -4.82 -17.50
C PRO A 39 -15.48 -5.01 -18.51
N GLY A 40 -15.51 -6.05 -19.36
CA GLY A 40 -14.55 -6.07 -20.47
C GLY A 40 -14.28 -7.39 -21.19
N ASN A 41 -14.74 -8.54 -20.71
CA ASN A 41 -14.77 -9.72 -21.56
C ASN A 41 -16.08 -9.69 -22.37
N GLY A 42 -15.98 -9.45 -23.68
CA GLY A 42 -17.10 -9.47 -24.64
C GLY A 42 -17.86 -10.81 -24.73
N ALA A 43 -17.65 -11.72 -23.79
CA ALA A 43 -18.21 -13.05 -23.71
C ALA A 43 -19.38 -13.19 -22.69
N GLY A 44 -19.73 -12.15 -21.92
CA GLY A 44 -20.92 -12.17 -21.06
C GLY A 44 -20.94 -13.27 -19.99
N THR A 45 -19.79 -13.87 -19.66
CA THR A 45 -19.69 -14.94 -18.66
C THR A 45 -19.86 -14.39 -17.25
N ALA A 46 -20.85 -14.93 -16.53
CA ALA A 46 -21.16 -14.53 -15.16
C ALA A 46 -19.94 -14.69 -14.24
N SER A 47 -19.56 -13.59 -13.62
CA SER A 47 -18.28 -13.31 -12.99
C SER A 47 -18.14 -13.90 -11.57
N THR A 48 -18.89 -14.95 -11.24
CA THR A 48 -19.21 -15.27 -9.84
C THR A 48 -18.11 -15.96 -9.04
N GLU A 49 -17.06 -16.50 -9.67
CA GLU A 49 -16.13 -17.43 -9.00
C GLU A 49 -14.63 -17.13 -9.15
N TYR A 50 -14.24 -16.08 -9.90
CA TYR A 50 -12.82 -15.88 -10.18
C TYR A 50 -12.07 -15.18 -9.02
N ASN A 51 -11.18 -15.94 -8.37
CA ASN A 51 -10.04 -15.37 -7.62
C ASN A 51 -9.05 -14.69 -8.60
N PHE A 52 -7.99 -14.07 -8.09
CA PHE A 52 -7.03 -13.38 -8.96
C PHE A 52 -6.46 -14.29 -10.05
N ALA A 53 -6.14 -15.54 -9.72
CA ALA A 53 -5.64 -16.54 -10.69
C ALA A 53 -6.65 -16.80 -11.82
N GLY A 54 -7.95 -16.85 -11.50
CA GLY A 54 -9.02 -16.93 -12.47
C GLY A 54 -9.10 -15.71 -13.39
N LEU A 55 -8.84 -14.51 -12.86
CA LEU A 55 -8.72 -13.30 -13.69
C LEU A 55 -7.48 -13.35 -14.59
N VAL A 56 -6.35 -13.88 -14.11
CA VAL A 56 -5.16 -14.07 -14.97
C VAL A 56 -5.49 -14.94 -16.17
N ALA A 57 -6.19 -16.07 -15.95
CA ALA A 57 -6.60 -16.95 -17.04
C ALA A 57 -7.60 -16.27 -18.00
N ALA A 58 -8.51 -15.43 -17.49
CA ALA A 58 -9.51 -14.74 -18.32
C ALA A 58 -8.92 -13.55 -19.10
N TYR A 59 -7.85 -12.95 -18.61
CA TYR A 59 -7.21 -11.74 -19.16
C TYR A 59 -5.78 -11.96 -19.65
N GLU A 60 -5.37 -13.21 -19.88
CA GLU A 60 -4.06 -13.57 -20.44
C GLU A 60 -3.80 -12.81 -21.76
N HIS A 61 -4.87 -12.61 -22.53
CA HIS A 61 -4.92 -11.82 -23.77
C HIS A 61 -5.71 -10.52 -23.58
N GLY A 62 -5.48 -9.82 -22.47
CA GLY A 62 -6.16 -8.57 -22.15
C GLY A 62 -6.19 -7.58 -23.31
N SER A 63 -7.21 -6.72 -23.32
CA SER A 63 -7.49 -5.77 -24.41
C SER A 63 -6.30 -4.88 -24.77
N ASN A 64 -5.44 -4.59 -23.79
CA ASN A 64 -4.20 -3.86 -23.98
C ASN A 64 -3.03 -4.41 -23.15
N ALA A 65 -1.80 -3.96 -23.50
CA ALA A 65 -0.55 -4.45 -22.91
C ALA A 65 -0.46 -4.22 -21.39
N LEU A 66 -1.01 -3.11 -20.88
CA LEU A 66 -0.98 -2.81 -19.45
C LEU A 66 -1.88 -3.77 -18.67
N GLN A 67 -3.09 -4.03 -19.16
CA GLN A 67 -4.03 -4.97 -18.54
C GLN A 67 -3.44 -6.39 -18.53
N SER A 68 -2.91 -6.87 -19.66
CA SER A 68 -2.27 -8.19 -19.73
C SER A 68 -1.06 -8.28 -18.78
N ALA A 69 -0.17 -7.28 -18.77
CA ALA A 69 0.98 -7.26 -17.85
C ALA A 69 0.56 -7.23 -16.37
N PHE A 70 -0.49 -6.47 -16.03
CA PHE A 70 -1.04 -6.39 -14.68
C PHE A 70 -1.44 -7.74 -14.13
N PHE A 71 -2.25 -8.48 -14.89
CA PHE A 71 -2.73 -9.79 -14.46
C PHE A 71 -1.63 -10.86 -14.51
N LEU A 72 -0.67 -10.79 -15.45
CA LEU A 72 0.40 -11.78 -15.54
C LEU A 72 1.45 -11.67 -14.43
N TRP A 73 2.06 -10.49 -14.25
CA TRP A 73 3.24 -10.35 -13.39
C TRP A 73 3.25 -9.07 -12.56
N LEU A 74 2.67 -7.98 -13.06
CA LEU A 74 2.86 -6.67 -12.47
C LEU A 74 2.13 -6.55 -11.13
N ALA A 75 0.95 -7.14 -10.94
CA ALA A 75 0.30 -7.14 -9.62
C ALA A 75 1.14 -7.82 -8.53
N TRP A 76 1.81 -8.94 -8.86
CA TRP A 76 2.74 -9.63 -7.97
C TRP A 76 3.97 -8.78 -7.65
N PHE A 77 4.52 -8.12 -8.68
CA PHE A 77 5.64 -7.20 -8.52
C PHE A 77 5.27 -6.02 -7.61
N LEU A 78 4.08 -5.42 -7.77
CA LEU A 78 3.61 -4.33 -6.90
C LEU A 78 3.43 -4.78 -5.45
N ALA A 79 2.97 -6.01 -5.22
CA ALA A 79 2.87 -6.55 -3.87
C ALA A 79 4.23 -6.77 -3.20
N LEU A 80 5.19 -7.31 -3.95
CA LEU A 80 6.56 -7.47 -3.48
C LEU A 80 7.22 -6.12 -3.22
N LEU A 81 7.05 -5.15 -4.12
CA LEU A 81 7.57 -3.79 -3.96
C LEU A 81 7.01 -3.14 -2.69
N THR A 82 5.69 -3.25 -2.45
CA THR A 82 5.06 -2.74 -1.23
C THR A 82 5.65 -3.38 0.03
N THR A 83 5.85 -4.71 0.00
CA THR A 83 6.46 -5.45 1.09
C THR A 83 7.85 -4.92 1.40
N VAL A 84 8.70 -4.73 0.39
CA VAL A 84 10.05 -4.19 0.56
C VAL A 84 10.02 -2.76 1.11
N VAL A 85 9.19 -1.89 0.55
CA VAL A 85 9.07 -0.48 1.01
C VAL A 85 8.66 -0.42 2.48
N VAL A 86 7.69 -1.25 2.89
CA VAL A 86 7.24 -1.34 4.28
C VAL A 86 8.37 -1.80 5.21
N LEU A 87 9.10 -2.84 4.83
CA LEU A 87 10.22 -3.36 5.64
C LEU A 87 11.32 -2.30 5.81
N VAL A 88 11.65 -1.57 4.74
CA VAL A 88 12.64 -0.49 4.78
C VAL A 88 12.13 0.70 5.61
N ALA A 89 10.86 1.06 5.48
CA ALA A 89 10.23 2.13 6.26
C ALA A 89 10.22 1.82 7.76
N ALA A 90 9.86 0.58 8.13
CA ALA A 90 9.83 0.12 9.52
C ALA A 90 11.21 0.12 10.19
N ARG A 91 12.29 -0.08 9.41
CA ARG A 91 13.66 -0.11 9.93
C ARG A 91 14.31 1.27 10.03
N SER A 92 14.09 2.14 9.04
CA SER A 92 14.87 3.37 8.87
C SER A 92 14.18 4.63 9.39
N TRP A 93 12.84 4.67 9.44
CA TRP A 93 12.05 5.87 9.78
C TRP A 93 12.48 7.15 9.04
N ASN A 94 13.09 6.98 7.86
CA ASN A 94 13.71 8.06 7.11
C ASN A 94 12.63 8.81 6.29
N PRO A 95 12.63 10.16 6.27
CA PRO A 95 11.68 10.95 5.48
C PRO A 95 11.71 10.62 3.98
N PHE A 96 12.88 10.32 3.42
CA PHE A 96 13.01 9.94 2.01
C PHE A 96 12.33 8.60 1.72
N VAL A 97 12.40 7.65 2.65
CA VAL A 97 11.70 6.37 2.54
C VAL A 97 10.20 6.58 2.68
N GLY A 98 9.77 7.46 3.59
CA GLY A 98 8.37 7.87 3.70
C GLY A 98 7.82 8.50 2.43
N ALA A 99 8.56 9.42 1.81
CA ALA A 99 8.20 10.03 0.54
C ALA A 99 8.14 9.00 -0.60
N ALA A 100 9.12 8.09 -0.65
CA ALA A 100 9.11 6.99 -1.61
C ALA A 100 7.89 6.06 -1.44
N ALA A 101 7.47 5.80 -0.20
CA ALA A 101 6.28 5.00 0.09
C ALA A 101 4.98 5.68 -0.39
N VAL A 102 4.86 7.00 -0.20
CA VAL A 102 3.72 7.78 -0.73
C VAL A 102 3.69 7.70 -2.25
N VAL A 103 4.82 7.97 -2.91
CA VAL A 103 4.91 7.93 -4.37
C VAL A 103 4.59 6.53 -4.89
N ALA A 104 5.17 5.49 -4.27
CA ALA A 104 4.90 4.10 -4.65
C ALA A 104 3.42 3.75 -4.53
N GLY A 105 2.76 4.09 -3.43
CA GLY A 105 1.34 3.81 -3.22
C GLY A 105 0.44 4.53 -4.23
N VAL A 106 0.72 5.81 -4.53
CA VAL A 106 -0.04 6.57 -5.54
C VAL A 106 0.14 5.97 -6.93
N VAL A 107 1.38 5.69 -7.32
CA VAL A 107 1.69 5.09 -8.64
C VAL A 107 1.03 3.72 -8.76
N GLN A 108 1.09 2.88 -7.72
CA GLN A 108 0.43 1.58 -7.69
C GLN A 108 -1.08 1.70 -7.88
N MET A 109 -1.75 2.61 -7.15
CA MET A 109 -3.19 2.86 -7.32
C MET A 109 -3.53 3.26 -8.76
N LEU A 110 -2.77 4.18 -9.35
CA LEU A 110 -3.01 4.64 -10.72
C LEU A 110 -2.81 3.50 -11.73
N VAL A 111 -1.70 2.76 -11.63
CA VAL A 111 -1.40 1.62 -12.50
C VAL A 111 -2.51 0.56 -12.41
N THR A 112 -2.94 0.21 -11.20
CA THR A 112 -4.05 -0.73 -11.00
C THR A 112 -5.34 -0.19 -11.63
N MET A 113 -5.68 1.08 -11.39
CA MET A 113 -6.89 1.70 -11.96
C MET A 113 -6.88 1.70 -13.51
N PHE A 114 -5.76 2.02 -14.13
CA PHE A 114 -5.61 1.98 -15.59
C PHE A 114 -5.64 0.55 -16.14
N ALA A 115 -5.02 -0.41 -15.45
CA ALA A 115 -5.06 -1.82 -15.85
C ALA A 115 -6.48 -2.39 -15.82
N PHE A 116 -7.27 -2.04 -14.80
CA PHE A 116 -8.66 -2.46 -14.69
C PHE A 116 -9.58 -1.76 -15.68
N LYS A 117 -9.35 -0.48 -15.95
CA LYS A 117 -10.08 0.25 -17.01
C LYS A 117 -9.91 -0.45 -18.36
N GLY A 118 -8.69 -0.88 -18.68
CA GLY A 118 -8.37 -1.40 -20.01
C GLY A 118 -8.78 -0.39 -21.10
N ASP A 119 -9.42 -0.91 -22.15
CA ASP A 119 -9.95 -0.11 -23.25
C ASP A 119 -11.35 0.48 -22.98
N GLY A 120 -11.98 0.10 -21.86
CA GLY A 120 -13.28 0.64 -21.45
C GLY A 120 -13.24 2.13 -21.12
N SER A 121 -14.41 2.76 -21.07
CA SER A 121 -14.53 4.15 -20.64
C SER A 121 -14.40 4.29 -19.12
N TRP A 122 -14.12 5.52 -18.65
CA TRP A 122 -14.17 5.80 -17.20
C TRP A 122 -15.57 5.60 -16.61
N ALA A 123 -16.62 5.80 -17.40
CA ALA A 123 -17.99 5.53 -16.99
C ALA A 123 -18.23 4.03 -16.76
N ASP A 124 -17.63 3.16 -17.58
CA ASP A 124 -17.72 1.71 -17.41
C ASP A 124 -16.99 1.24 -16.15
N LEU A 125 -15.81 1.83 -15.86
CA LEU A 125 -15.07 1.54 -14.64
C LEU A 125 -15.86 1.96 -13.39
N ILE A 126 -16.38 3.19 -13.38
CA ILE A 126 -17.18 3.70 -12.25
C ILE A 126 -18.48 2.90 -12.12
N GLY A 127 -19.12 2.61 -13.24
CA GLY A 127 -20.29 1.74 -13.33
C GLY A 127 -20.00 0.35 -12.80
N GLY A 128 -18.77 -0.15 -12.89
CA GLY A 128 -18.37 -1.44 -12.34
C GLY A 128 -18.16 -1.47 -10.82
N PHE A 129 -18.04 -0.31 -10.15
CA PHE A 129 -17.66 -0.29 -8.73
C PHE A 129 -18.68 -0.96 -7.80
N HIS A 130 -19.97 -0.98 -8.16
CA HIS A 130 -21.01 -1.60 -7.32
C HIS A 130 -20.89 -3.12 -7.22
N TYR A 131 -20.05 -3.71 -8.06
CA TYR A 131 -19.76 -5.13 -8.04
C TYR A 131 -18.32 -5.43 -7.54
N THR A 132 -17.59 -4.41 -7.06
CA THR A 132 -16.24 -4.60 -6.49
C THR A 132 -16.30 -5.55 -5.32
N ARG A 133 -15.47 -6.59 -5.36
CA ARG A 133 -15.39 -7.60 -4.29
C ARG A 133 -14.28 -7.31 -3.30
N LEU A 134 -14.32 -8.06 -2.19
CA LEU A 134 -13.41 -7.91 -1.07
C LEU A 134 -11.93 -7.95 -1.49
N GLY A 135 -11.55 -8.80 -2.45
CA GLY A 135 -10.16 -8.89 -2.91
C GLY A 135 -9.61 -7.56 -3.46
N ALA A 136 -10.37 -6.90 -4.34
CA ALA A 136 -10.01 -5.60 -4.89
C ALA A 136 -10.03 -4.49 -3.82
N VAL A 137 -11.03 -4.51 -2.92
CA VAL A 137 -11.09 -3.55 -1.80
C VAL A 137 -9.87 -3.68 -0.91
N LEU A 138 -9.46 -4.89 -0.55
CA LEU A 138 -8.27 -5.15 0.27
C LEU A 138 -6.98 -4.70 -0.44
N PHE A 139 -6.89 -4.95 -1.74
CA PHE A 139 -5.73 -4.53 -2.54
C PHE A 139 -5.58 -3.00 -2.56
N TYR A 140 -6.66 -2.25 -2.84
CA TYR A 140 -6.64 -0.79 -2.77
C TYR A 140 -6.44 -0.26 -1.34
N ALA A 141 -7.06 -0.88 -0.34
CA ALA A 141 -6.86 -0.51 1.06
C ALA A 141 -5.39 -0.65 1.47
N GLY A 142 -4.70 -1.68 0.97
CA GLY A 142 -3.27 -1.86 1.16
C GLY A 142 -2.44 -0.69 0.64
N PHE A 143 -2.73 -0.20 -0.57
CA PHE A 143 -2.06 0.99 -1.11
C PHE A 143 -2.34 2.26 -0.30
N VAL A 144 -3.59 2.45 0.13
CA VAL A 144 -3.97 3.59 0.99
C VAL A 144 -3.21 3.53 2.32
N LEU A 145 -3.11 2.35 2.94
CA LEU A 145 -2.35 2.16 4.17
C LEU A 145 -0.85 2.44 3.96
N LEU A 146 -0.28 2.03 2.83
CA LEU A 146 1.11 2.35 2.47
C LEU A 146 1.33 3.87 2.40
N ILE A 147 0.41 4.60 1.76
CA ILE A 147 0.46 6.07 1.68
C ILE A 147 0.39 6.68 3.08
N VAL A 148 -0.53 6.22 3.92
CA VAL A 148 -0.68 6.70 5.31
C VAL A 148 0.60 6.47 6.12
N VAL A 149 1.22 5.29 5.98
CA VAL A 149 2.51 4.99 6.62
C VAL A 149 3.60 5.94 6.12
N GLY A 150 3.68 6.15 4.80
CA GLY A 150 4.65 7.08 4.20
C GLY A 150 4.50 8.52 4.70
N VAL A 151 3.26 9.03 4.74
CA VAL A 151 2.95 10.36 5.29
C VAL A 151 3.38 10.45 6.75
N ARG A 152 3.08 9.43 7.57
CA ARG A 152 3.51 9.42 8.98
C ARG A 152 5.02 9.42 9.14
N CYS A 153 5.77 8.71 8.30
CA CYS A 153 7.24 8.73 8.31
C CYS A 153 7.78 10.13 7.98
N VAL A 154 7.22 10.81 6.97
CA VAL A 154 7.62 12.17 6.59
C VAL A 154 7.31 13.16 7.72
N LEU A 155 6.10 13.12 8.27
CA LEU A 155 5.68 14.05 9.32
C LEU A 155 6.50 13.89 10.61
N ARG A 156 6.91 12.66 10.95
CA ARG A 156 7.75 12.39 12.13
C ARG A 156 9.17 12.93 11.98
N ALA A 157 9.76 12.81 10.80
CA ALA A 157 11.09 13.35 10.52
C ALA A 157 11.12 14.89 10.58
N GLY A 158 9.99 15.54 10.33
CA GLY A 158 9.83 16.99 10.43
C GLY A 158 9.67 17.50 11.87
N VAL A 159 9.51 16.63 12.88
CA VAL A 159 9.50 17.03 14.30
C VAL A 159 10.95 17.10 14.78
N PRO A 160 11.51 18.28 15.03
CA PRO A 160 12.89 18.41 15.51
C PRO A 160 12.97 17.87 16.94
N GLY A 161 13.42 16.62 17.08
CA GLY A 161 13.63 15.98 18.37
C GLY A 161 15.03 16.26 18.91
N THR A 162 15.12 17.24 19.81
CA THR A 162 16.08 17.33 20.93
C THR A 162 17.51 16.87 20.61
N ALA A 163 18.35 17.80 20.15
CA ALA A 163 19.79 17.66 20.37
C ALA A 163 20.00 17.28 21.86
N PRO A 164 20.90 16.33 22.17
CA PRO A 164 21.20 16.00 23.56
C PRO A 164 21.48 17.31 24.29
N VAL A 165 20.67 17.62 25.30
CA VAL A 165 20.94 18.73 26.21
C VAL A 165 22.36 18.46 26.72
N PRO A 166 23.33 19.37 26.50
CA PRO A 166 24.66 19.18 27.03
C PRO A 166 24.53 18.86 28.50
N GLU A 167 25.02 17.69 28.88
CA GLU A 167 25.03 17.27 30.28
C GLU A 167 25.68 18.42 31.07
N PRO A 168 25.02 18.93 32.13
CA PRO A 168 25.59 20.05 32.89
C PRO A 168 26.95 19.60 33.39
N GLN A 169 28.00 20.25 32.88
CA GLN A 169 29.36 20.02 33.37
C GLN A 169 29.38 20.44 34.84
N ILE A 170 29.22 19.47 35.74
CA ILE A 170 29.45 19.66 37.15
C ILE A 170 30.95 19.92 37.26
N ALA A 171 31.31 21.20 37.35
CA ALA A 171 32.68 21.62 37.61
C ALA A 171 33.06 21.08 39.00
N THR A 172 33.71 19.91 39.01
CA THR A 172 34.44 19.41 40.17
C THR A 172 35.68 20.27 40.35
N GLY A 173 35.46 21.47 40.91
CA GLY A 173 36.52 22.26 41.50
C GLY A 173 37.03 21.53 42.74
N THR A 174 38.11 20.77 42.59
CA THR A 174 38.94 20.35 43.72
C THR A 174 39.80 21.53 44.13
N ALA A 175 39.54 22.04 45.34
CA ALA A 175 40.40 22.96 46.08
C ALA A 175 41.59 22.21 46.71
#